data_AF-A0A6I3FYM1-F1
#
_entry.id   AF-A0A6I3FYM1-F1
#
_cell.length_a   1.000
_cell.length_b   1.000
_cell.length_c   1.000
_cell.angle_alpha   90.00
_cell.angle_beta   90.00
_cell.angle_gamma   90.00
#
_symmetry.space_group_name_H-M   'P 1'
#
loop_
_entity.id
_entity.type
_entity.pdbx_description
1 polymer ?
#
loop_
_entity_poly.entity_id
_entity_poly.type
_entity_poly.pdbx_seq_one_letter_code
_entity_poly.pdbx_strand_id
1 'polypeptide(L)'
;MFDTKDSGNFKAVGLKTTLIEVAAELASNPREIKLPTMRELAKKAGVAPGAAYRHFESQDALFIDVIRFLFEQLEETIKEAIRSSPNSDATVGRLAQAYVSWGLSNPGGYQLLFETTDEVDMPLPDERPGLHLITQLAQLLSKNSTPDEASIQKAIQVWISMHGLISLRMHKTGMPWRNSVEEDVNQLIRAIGN
;
A
#
# COMPACT_ATOMS: atom_id res chain seq x y z
N MET A 1 9.32 -33.62 -26.40
CA MET A 1 8.48 -33.69 -27.61
C MET A 1 7.36 -32.71 -27.38
N PHE A 2 7.53 -31.47 -27.85
CA PHE A 2 6.56 -30.39 -27.68
C PHE A 2 5.52 -30.53 -28.78
N ASP A 3 4.24 -30.65 -28.39
CA ASP A 3 3.12 -30.73 -29.32
C ASP A 3 2.83 -29.33 -29.86
N THR A 4 3.25 -29.09 -31.10
CA THR A 4 3.00 -27.87 -31.85
C THR A 4 1.69 -28.02 -32.62
N LYS A 5 0.55 -27.80 -31.97
CA LYS A 5 -0.74 -27.64 -32.64
C LYS A 5 -1.62 -26.60 -31.95
N ASP A 6 -1.30 -25.33 -32.19
CA ASP A 6 -2.36 -24.32 -32.33
C ASP A 6 -1.90 -23.13 -33.19
N SER A 7 -1.62 -23.39 -34.46
CA SER A 7 -1.27 -22.37 -35.47
C SER A 7 -2.49 -21.87 -36.25
N GLY A 8 -3.71 -22.18 -35.77
CA GLY A 8 -4.95 -22.07 -36.54
C GLY A 8 -5.70 -20.75 -36.48
N ASN A 9 -5.45 -19.87 -35.50
CA ASN A 9 -6.34 -18.71 -35.26
C ASN A 9 -5.75 -17.31 -35.52
N PHE A 10 -4.47 -17.21 -35.89
CA PHE A 10 -3.78 -15.93 -36.13
C PHE A 10 -4.28 -15.15 -37.37
N LYS A 11 -5.00 -15.79 -38.30
CA LYS A 11 -5.42 -15.16 -39.56
C LYS A 11 -6.70 -14.31 -39.45
N ALA A 12 -7.53 -14.48 -38.42
CA ALA A 12 -8.85 -13.84 -38.35
C ALA A 12 -8.85 -12.44 -37.70
N VAL A 13 -7.92 -12.16 -36.77
CA VAL A 13 -7.96 -10.93 -35.93
C VAL A 13 -6.81 -9.95 -36.26
N GLY A 14 -5.83 -10.37 -37.07
CA GLY A 14 -4.67 -9.57 -37.46
C GLY A 14 -3.62 -9.44 -36.35
N LEU A 15 -2.33 -9.45 -36.71
CA LEU A 15 -1.20 -9.48 -35.76
C LEU A 15 -1.27 -8.39 -34.67
N LYS A 16 -1.72 -7.18 -35.03
CA LYS A 16 -1.87 -6.07 -34.08
C LYS A 16 -2.83 -6.42 -32.94
N THR A 17 -3.99 -6.99 -33.24
CA THR A 17 -5.00 -7.32 -32.24
C THR A 17 -4.53 -8.46 -31.36
N THR A 18 -3.95 -9.49 -31.96
CA THR A 18 -3.34 -10.61 -31.22
C THR A 18 -2.28 -10.13 -30.24
N LEU A 19 -1.38 -9.21 -30.65
CA LEU A 19 -0.37 -8.67 -29.74
C LEU A 19 -0.99 -7.86 -28.58
N ILE A 20 -2.10 -7.16 -28.83
CA ILE A 20 -2.83 -6.43 -27.77
C ILE A 20 -3.48 -7.41 -26.78
N GLU A 21 -4.12 -8.47 -27.28
CA GLU A 21 -4.79 -9.48 -26.45
C GLU A 21 -3.77 -10.21 -25.57
N VAL A 22 -2.66 -10.68 -26.15
CA VAL A 22 -1.58 -11.34 -25.38
C VAL A 22 -0.97 -10.38 -24.36
N ALA A 23 -0.73 -9.12 -24.72
CA ALA A 23 -0.20 -8.15 -23.77
C ALA A 23 -1.19 -7.88 -22.61
N ALA A 24 -2.50 -7.82 -22.87
CA ALA A 24 -3.52 -7.63 -21.86
C ALA A 24 -3.64 -8.86 -20.93
N GLU A 25 -3.56 -10.06 -21.48
CA GLU A 25 -3.52 -11.32 -20.72
C GLU A 25 -2.29 -11.37 -19.81
N LEU A 26 -1.09 -11.08 -20.33
CA LEU A 26 0.11 -11.04 -19.50
C LEU A 26 0.02 -9.98 -18.39
N ALA A 27 -0.69 -8.88 -18.64
CA ALA A 27 -0.91 -7.83 -17.67
C ALA A 27 -1.99 -8.13 -16.61
N SER A 28 -2.79 -9.18 -16.75
CA SER A 28 -3.81 -9.55 -15.75
C SER A 28 -3.23 -10.21 -14.50
N ASN A 29 -1.95 -10.63 -14.56
CA ASN A 29 -1.25 -11.17 -13.40
C ASN A 29 -0.73 -10.03 -12.50
N PRO A 30 -0.79 -10.18 -11.17
CA PRO A 30 -0.14 -9.25 -10.25
C PRO A 30 1.34 -9.09 -10.59
N ARG A 31 1.85 -7.86 -10.50
CA ARG A 31 3.27 -7.60 -10.70
C ARG A 31 3.98 -7.64 -9.36
N GLU A 32 5.05 -8.42 -9.28
CA GLU A 32 5.95 -8.40 -8.13
C GLU A 32 6.67 -7.04 -8.06
N ILE A 33 6.60 -6.39 -6.89
CA ILE A 33 7.45 -5.23 -6.60
C ILE A 33 8.76 -5.74 -6.02
N LYS A 34 9.85 -5.61 -6.78
CA LYS A 34 11.17 -6.09 -6.37
C LYS A 34 11.98 -4.96 -5.73
N LEU A 35 12.53 -5.24 -4.55
CA LEU A 35 13.55 -4.39 -3.95
C LEU A 35 14.86 -4.42 -4.77
N PRO A 36 15.70 -3.38 -4.67
CA PRO A 36 17.04 -3.42 -5.22
C PRO A 36 17.83 -4.60 -4.67
N THR A 37 18.68 -5.19 -5.49
CA THR A 37 19.53 -6.32 -5.09
C THR A 37 20.50 -5.91 -3.98
N MET A 38 20.94 -6.88 -3.18
CA MET A 38 21.96 -6.68 -2.13
C MET A 38 23.22 -5.97 -2.64
N ARG A 39 23.63 -6.26 -3.88
CA ARG A 39 24.77 -5.61 -4.53
C ARG A 39 24.49 -4.14 -4.85
N GLU A 40 23.29 -3.82 -5.34
CA GLU A 40 22.88 -2.43 -5.60
C GLU A 40 22.78 -1.62 -4.31
N LEU A 41 22.24 -2.22 -3.25
CA LEU A 41 22.16 -1.63 -1.92
C LEU A 41 23.56 -1.36 -1.35
N ALA A 42 24.45 -2.36 -1.37
CA ALA A 42 25.83 -2.19 -0.91
C ALA A 42 26.55 -1.06 -1.66
N LYS A 43 26.41 -1.02 -2.99
CA LYS A 43 26.97 0.05 -3.83
C LYS A 43 26.40 1.42 -3.43
N LYS A 44 25.08 1.51 -3.22
CA LYS A 44 24.42 2.77 -2.83
C LYS A 44 24.82 3.23 -1.42
N ALA A 45 25.04 2.29 -0.50
CA ALA A 45 25.49 2.53 0.86
C ALA A 45 27.01 2.80 0.98
N GLY A 46 27.78 2.64 -0.10
CA GLY A 46 29.23 2.84 -0.09
C GLY A 46 30.01 1.74 0.64
N VAL A 47 29.45 0.53 0.74
CA VAL A 47 30.07 -0.62 1.42
C VAL A 47 30.42 -1.74 0.43
N ALA A 48 31.31 -2.63 0.83
CA ALA A 48 31.64 -3.81 0.02
C ALA A 48 30.40 -4.73 -0.12
N PRO A 49 30.17 -5.39 -1.28
CA PRO A 49 29.02 -6.28 -1.47
C PRO A 49 28.92 -7.37 -0.40
N GLY A 50 30.06 -7.95 0.01
CA GLY A 50 30.11 -8.97 1.06
C GLY A 50 29.73 -8.47 2.46
N ALA A 51 29.68 -7.15 2.71
CA ALA A 51 29.19 -6.60 3.98
C ALA A 51 27.66 -6.70 4.07
N ALA A 52 26.94 -6.40 2.98
CA ALA A 52 25.47 -6.50 2.98
C ALA A 52 25.01 -7.95 3.24
N TYR A 53 25.65 -8.93 2.61
CA TYR A 53 25.33 -10.36 2.81
C TYR A 53 25.64 -10.89 4.22
N ARG A 54 26.34 -10.14 5.08
CA ARG A 54 26.51 -10.51 6.49
C ARG A 54 25.34 -10.06 7.36
N HIS A 55 24.53 -9.12 6.89
CA HIS A 55 23.41 -8.56 7.64
C HIS A 55 22.08 -9.19 7.27
N PHE A 56 21.92 -9.68 6.04
CA PHE A 56 20.69 -10.32 5.59
C PHE A 56 20.99 -11.68 4.97
N GLU A 57 20.27 -12.70 5.44
CA GLU A 57 20.40 -14.09 4.99
C GLU A 57 19.84 -14.30 3.57
N SER A 58 18.81 -13.53 3.19
CA SER A 58 18.17 -13.58 1.89
C SER A 58 17.59 -12.22 1.48
N GLN A 59 17.15 -12.12 0.22
CA GLN A 59 16.40 -10.96 -0.26
C GLN A 59 15.03 -10.84 0.42
N ASP A 60 14.43 -11.97 0.81
CA ASP A 60 13.13 -12.00 1.49
C ASP A 60 13.26 -11.53 2.94
N ALA A 61 14.36 -11.88 3.63
CA ALA A 61 14.66 -11.36 4.96
C ALA A 61 14.79 -9.83 4.95
N LEU A 62 15.51 -9.29 3.96
CA LEU A 62 15.57 -7.85 3.73
C LEU A 62 14.17 -7.27 3.43
N PHE A 63 13.36 -7.96 2.63
CA PHE A 63 12.02 -7.51 2.27
C PHE A 63 11.14 -7.32 3.52
N ILE A 64 11.09 -8.31 4.41
CA ILE A 64 10.33 -8.25 5.66
C ILE A 64 10.80 -7.07 6.53
N ASP A 65 12.11 -6.85 6.65
CA ASP A 65 12.65 -5.73 7.43
C ASP A 65 12.32 -4.37 6.81
N VAL A 66 12.29 -4.26 5.48
CA VAL A 66 11.85 -3.05 4.78
C VAL A 66 10.35 -2.80 4.99
N ILE A 67 9.50 -3.83 4.93
CA ILE A 67 8.07 -3.71 5.25
C ILE A 67 7.88 -3.18 6.68
N ARG A 68 8.58 -3.76 7.65
CA ARG A 68 8.55 -3.31 9.04
C ARG A 68 8.96 -1.85 9.18
N PHE A 69 10.09 -1.47 8.58
CA PHE A 69 10.61 -0.10 8.60
C PHE A 69 9.64 0.92 7.98
N LEU A 70 8.92 0.56 6.92
CA LEU A 70 7.93 1.44 6.29
C LEU A 70 6.67 1.59 7.15
N PHE A 71 6.18 0.52 7.77
CA PHE A 71 5.06 0.60 8.70
C PHE A 71 5.41 1.42 9.95
N GLU A 72 6.61 1.25 10.51
CA GLU A 72 7.09 2.07 11.63
C GLU A 72 7.09 3.57 11.27
N GLN A 73 7.57 3.93 10.07
CA GLN A 73 7.52 5.32 9.61
C GLN A 73 6.08 5.85 9.44
N LEU A 74 5.17 5.04 8.90
CA LEU A 74 3.76 5.39 8.78
C LEU A 74 3.13 5.61 10.16
N GLU A 75 3.36 4.69 11.09
CA GLU A 75 2.87 4.77 12.47
C GLU A 75 3.39 6.02 13.18
N GLU A 76 4.69 6.32 13.08
CA GLU A 76 5.25 7.52 13.69
C GLU A 76 4.68 8.80 13.08
N THR A 77 4.43 8.82 11.76
CA THR A 77 3.76 9.94 11.09
C THR A 77 2.36 10.17 11.64
N ILE A 78 1.59 9.09 11.86
CA ILE A 78 0.25 9.16 12.45
C ILE A 78 0.31 9.61 13.92
N LYS A 79 1.22 9.03 14.72
CA LYS A 79 1.39 9.36 16.14
C LYS A 79 1.74 10.84 16.32
N GLU A 80 2.64 11.37 15.51
CA GLU A 80 3.01 12.80 15.56
C GLU A 80 1.83 13.71 15.20
N ALA A 81 1.08 13.37 14.16
CA ALA A 81 -0.11 14.13 13.77
C ALA A 81 -1.20 14.12 14.86
N ILE A 82 -1.35 13.02 15.60
CA ILE A 82 -2.28 12.95 16.74
C ILE A 82 -1.75 13.76 17.94
N ARG A 83 -0.46 13.65 18.27
CA ARG A 83 0.16 14.34 19.41
C ARG A 83 0.15 15.86 19.29
N SER A 84 0.32 16.40 18.08
CA SER A 84 0.41 17.85 17.83
C SER A 84 -0.88 18.64 18.09
N SER A 85 -2.04 17.98 18.29
CA SER A 85 -3.30 18.65 18.59
C SER A 85 -4.23 17.75 19.42
N PRO A 86 -4.23 17.87 20.77
CA PRO A 86 -4.93 16.94 21.67
C PRO A 86 -6.47 17.05 21.67
N ASN A 87 -7.08 17.87 20.80
CA ASN A 87 -8.54 17.94 20.70
C ASN A 87 -9.12 16.63 20.11
N SER A 88 -9.92 15.89 20.90
CA SER A 88 -10.46 14.56 20.58
C SER A 88 -11.24 14.54 19.26
N ASP A 89 -12.01 15.60 18.98
CA ASP A 89 -13.06 15.58 17.96
C ASP A 89 -12.54 15.53 16.52
N ALA A 90 -11.26 15.88 16.32
CA ALA A 90 -10.60 15.86 15.02
C ALA A 90 -9.53 14.76 14.88
N THR A 91 -9.47 13.80 15.82
CA THR A 91 -8.41 12.78 15.86
C THR A 91 -8.44 11.86 14.64
N VAL A 92 -9.63 11.38 14.24
CA VAL A 92 -9.81 10.55 13.05
C VAL A 92 -9.42 11.31 11.78
N GLY A 93 -9.80 12.58 11.67
CA GLY A 93 -9.42 13.45 10.56
C GLY A 93 -7.91 13.59 10.43
N ARG A 94 -7.21 13.87 11.54
CA ARG A 94 -5.74 13.99 11.55
C ARG A 94 -5.03 12.69 11.21
N LEU A 95 -5.50 11.56 11.75
CA LEU A 95 -4.98 10.24 11.37
C LEU A 95 -5.12 10.04 9.86
N ALA A 96 -6.30 10.30 9.31
CA ALA A 96 -6.55 10.11 7.88
C ALA A 96 -5.67 11.03 7.02
N GLN A 97 -5.48 12.29 7.43
CA GLN A 97 -4.59 13.22 6.72
C GLN A 97 -3.14 12.75 6.76
N ALA A 98 -2.65 12.32 7.92
CA ALA A 98 -1.30 11.83 8.09
C ALA A 98 -1.06 10.57 7.25
N TYR A 99 -2.01 9.64 7.26
CA TYR A 99 -1.99 8.42 6.48
C TYR A 99 -1.91 8.71 4.97
N VAL A 100 -2.82 9.56 4.46
CA VAL A 100 -2.86 9.92 3.05
C VAL A 100 -1.63 10.72 2.63
N SER A 101 -1.17 11.65 3.46
CA SER A 101 0.04 12.44 3.20
C SER A 101 1.29 11.57 3.14
N TRP A 102 1.41 10.60 4.04
CA TRP A 102 2.51 9.63 4.02
C TRP A 102 2.50 8.81 2.74
N GLY A 103 1.34 8.28 2.34
CA GLY A 103 1.20 7.47 1.13
C GLY A 103 1.57 8.22 -0.15
N LEU A 104 1.13 9.49 -0.27
CA LEU A 104 1.45 10.34 -1.41
C LEU A 104 2.91 10.82 -1.43
N SER A 105 3.54 10.96 -0.27
CA SER A 105 4.95 11.37 -0.16
C SER A 105 5.93 10.19 -0.33
N ASN A 106 5.46 8.96 -0.16
CA ASN A 106 6.25 7.74 -0.23
C ASN A 106 5.67 6.75 -1.27
N PRO A 107 5.54 7.12 -2.56
CA PRO A 107 4.78 6.33 -3.53
C PRO A 107 5.29 4.89 -3.67
N GLY A 108 6.61 4.69 -3.77
CA GLY A 108 7.19 3.34 -3.86
C GLY A 108 7.02 2.53 -2.57
N GLY A 109 7.07 3.17 -1.41
CA GLY A 109 6.82 2.51 -0.12
C GLY A 109 5.35 2.14 0.05
N TYR A 110 4.43 3.02 -0.33
CA TYR A 110 3.00 2.75 -0.34
C TYR A 110 2.65 1.58 -1.27
N GLN A 111 3.18 1.57 -2.49
CA GLN A 111 2.97 0.47 -3.43
C GLN A 111 3.49 -0.85 -2.85
N LEU A 112 4.67 -0.82 -2.22
CA LEU A 112 5.23 -2.00 -1.56
C LEU A 112 4.33 -2.52 -0.42
N LEU A 113 3.81 -1.63 0.42
CA LEU A 113 2.97 -2.00 1.56
C LEU A 113 1.55 -2.45 1.17
N PHE A 114 0.95 -1.86 0.12
CA PHE A 114 -0.50 -1.96 -0.09
C PHE A 114 -0.93 -2.33 -1.51
N GLU A 115 -0.01 -2.33 -2.48
CA GLU A 115 -0.30 -2.72 -3.87
C GLU A 115 0.52 -3.95 -4.32
N THR A 116 1.26 -4.57 -3.39
CA THR A 116 1.89 -5.87 -3.58
C THR A 116 0.99 -6.93 -2.95
N THR A 117 0.81 -8.06 -3.64
CA THR A 117 0.07 -9.20 -3.08
C THR A 117 0.87 -9.79 -1.92
N ASP A 118 0.20 -10.10 -0.81
CA ASP A 118 0.76 -10.93 0.25
C ASP A 118 1.32 -12.24 -0.36
N GLU A 119 2.62 -12.47 -0.27
CA GLU A 119 3.20 -13.77 -0.64
C GLU A 119 2.83 -14.85 0.41
N VAL A 120 3.02 -16.11 0.05
CA VAL A 120 2.61 -17.28 0.86
C VAL A 120 3.35 -17.33 2.21
N ASP A 121 4.53 -16.72 2.31
CA ASP A 121 5.39 -16.70 3.51
C ASP A 121 5.32 -15.38 4.31
N MET A 122 4.19 -14.68 4.26
CA MET A 122 3.96 -13.52 5.13
C MET A 122 3.88 -13.94 6.61
N PRO A 123 4.38 -13.13 7.56
CA PRO A 123 4.26 -13.39 9.00
C PRO A 123 2.81 -13.67 9.44
N LEU A 124 2.65 -14.33 10.59
CA LEU A 124 1.33 -14.55 11.18
C LEU A 124 0.63 -13.21 11.45
N PRO A 125 -0.72 -13.13 11.43
CA PRO A 125 -1.46 -11.86 11.54
C PRO A 125 -1.07 -10.97 12.73
N ASP A 126 -0.69 -11.55 13.86
CA ASP A 126 -0.20 -10.88 15.06
C ASP A 126 1.23 -10.32 14.92
N GLU A 127 1.99 -10.85 13.97
CA GLU A 127 3.35 -10.40 13.62
C GLU A 127 3.36 -9.50 12.38
N ARG A 128 2.23 -9.37 11.66
CA ARG A 128 2.10 -8.51 10.47
C ARG A 128 2.13 -7.03 10.87
N PRO A 129 3.16 -6.28 10.47
CA PRO A 129 3.22 -4.86 10.76
C PRO A 129 1.99 -4.14 10.16
N GLY A 130 1.46 -3.15 10.87
CA GLY A 130 0.34 -2.33 10.39
C GLY A 130 -1.07 -2.90 10.47
N LEU A 131 -1.29 -4.22 10.70
CA LEU A 131 -2.66 -4.77 10.80
C LEU A 131 -3.44 -4.13 11.96
N HIS A 132 -2.75 -3.79 13.04
CA HIS A 132 -3.32 -3.12 14.20
C HIS A 132 -3.84 -1.70 13.90
N LEU A 133 -3.43 -1.06 12.79
CA LEU A 133 -3.86 0.30 12.44
C LEU A 133 -5.37 0.36 12.23
N ILE A 134 -5.95 -0.69 11.63
CA ILE A 134 -7.39 -0.79 11.44
C ILE A 134 -8.10 -0.94 12.79
N THR A 135 -7.54 -1.73 13.71
CA THR A 135 -8.08 -1.87 15.07
C THR A 135 -8.01 -0.55 15.84
N GLN A 136 -6.90 0.19 15.75
CA GLN A 136 -6.77 1.52 16.35
C GLN A 136 -7.77 2.52 15.75
N LEU A 137 -7.99 2.47 14.43
CA LEU A 137 -8.99 3.31 13.78
C LEU A 137 -10.42 2.97 14.25
N ALA A 138 -10.74 1.67 14.38
CA ALA A 138 -12.02 1.23 14.94
C ALA A 138 -12.20 1.68 16.39
N GLN A 139 -11.14 1.64 17.19
CA GLN A 139 -11.13 2.17 18.56
C GLN A 139 -11.46 3.67 18.59
N LEU A 140 -10.85 4.47 17.71
CA LEU A 140 -11.10 5.92 17.62
C LEU A 140 -12.51 6.27 17.13
N LEU A 141 -13.13 5.39 16.34
CA LEU A 141 -14.49 5.54 15.83
C LEU A 141 -15.56 4.99 16.78
N SER A 142 -15.16 4.19 17.77
CA SER A 142 -16.08 3.62 18.75
C SER A 142 -16.53 4.66 19.78
N LYS A 143 -17.80 4.59 20.17
CA LYS A 143 -18.34 5.34 21.32
C LYS A 143 -18.13 4.60 22.65
N ASN A 144 -17.67 3.35 22.59
CA ASN A 144 -17.50 2.45 23.71
C ASN A 144 -16.01 2.21 23.97
N SER A 145 -15.67 1.69 25.16
CA SER A 145 -14.28 1.34 25.50
C SER A 145 -13.67 0.26 24.60
N THR A 146 -14.50 -0.51 23.89
CA THR A 146 -14.08 -1.51 22.90
C THR A 146 -14.79 -1.25 21.57
N PRO A 147 -14.20 -1.59 20.41
CA PRO A 147 -14.86 -1.45 19.12
C PRO A 147 -16.04 -2.42 19.01
N ASP A 148 -17.19 -1.91 18.57
CA ASP A 148 -18.34 -2.73 18.15
C ASP A 148 -18.34 -2.95 16.63
N GLU A 149 -19.23 -3.81 16.13
CA GLU A 149 -19.33 -4.13 14.70
C GLU A 149 -19.52 -2.88 13.82
N ALA A 150 -20.30 -1.91 14.29
CA ALA A 150 -20.54 -0.67 13.55
C ALA A 150 -19.25 0.17 13.42
N SER A 151 -18.48 0.32 14.50
CA SER A 151 -17.20 1.04 14.48
C SER A 151 -16.15 0.33 13.61
N ILE A 152 -16.13 -1.01 13.60
CA ILE A 152 -15.25 -1.81 12.73
C ILE A 152 -15.61 -1.59 11.26
N GLN A 153 -16.90 -1.65 10.92
CA GLN A 153 -17.36 -1.39 9.54
C GLN A 153 -17.01 0.04 9.09
N LYS A 154 -17.19 1.04 9.95
CA LYS A 154 -16.77 2.42 9.67
C LYS A 154 -15.25 2.53 9.45
N ALA A 155 -14.44 1.86 10.28
CA ALA A 155 -12.99 1.85 10.11
C ALA A 155 -12.57 1.26 8.76
N ILE A 156 -13.20 0.14 8.35
CA ILE A 156 -12.96 -0.48 7.03
C ILE A 156 -13.36 0.49 5.90
N GLN A 157 -14.48 1.20 6.01
CA GLN A 157 -14.90 2.18 5.00
C GLN A 157 -13.91 3.35 4.88
N VAL A 158 -13.44 3.88 6.01
CA VAL A 158 -12.40 4.92 6.02
C VAL A 158 -11.12 4.38 5.37
N TRP A 159 -10.70 3.17 5.76
CA TRP A 159 -9.51 2.50 5.24
C TRP A 159 -9.53 2.35 3.72
N ILE A 160 -10.59 1.74 3.17
CA ILE A 160 -10.75 1.55 1.72
C ILE A 160 -10.76 2.91 1.00
N SER A 161 -11.42 3.91 1.58
CA SER A 161 -11.54 5.23 0.95
C SER A 161 -10.20 5.97 0.93
N MET A 162 -9.39 5.88 2.00
CA MET A 162 -8.04 6.44 2.03
C MET A 162 -7.14 5.77 0.98
N HIS A 163 -7.17 4.44 0.88
CA HIS A 163 -6.41 3.71 -0.13
C HIS A 163 -6.83 4.08 -1.56
N GLY A 164 -8.14 4.18 -1.81
CA GLY A 164 -8.65 4.63 -3.11
C GLY A 164 -8.17 6.03 -3.46
N LEU A 165 -8.19 6.96 -2.50
CA LEU A 165 -7.69 8.32 -2.69
C LEU A 165 -6.19 8.35 -3.02
N ILE A 166 -5.36 7.64 -2.23
CA ILE A 166 -3.91 7.58 -2.44
C ILE A 166 -3.60 6.96 -3.80
N SER A 167 -4.14 5.77 -4.08
CA SER A 167 -3.84 5.05 -5.31
C SER A 167 -4.27 5.83 -6.55
N LEU A 168 -5.46 6.45 -6.54
CA LEU A 168 -5.90 7.26 -7.67
C LEU A 168 -5.05 8.52 -7.85
N ARG A 169 -4.74 9.26 -6.78
CA ARG A 169 -3.91 10.48 -6.88
C ARG A 169 -2.47 10.17 -7.30
N MET A 170 -1.93 9.02 -6.89
CA MET A 170 -0.61 8.55 -7.28
C MET A 170 -0.55 8.17 -8.76
N HIS A 171 -1.54 7.43 -9.26
CA HIS A 171 -1.49 6.84 -10.60
C HIS A 171 -2.19 7.66 -11.69
N LYS A 172 -3.12 8.56 -11.33
CA LYS A 172 -3.89 9.39 -12.27
C LYS A 172 -3.44 10.84 -12.23
N THR A 173 -2.16 11.06 -12.55
CA THR A 173 -1.53 12.40 -12.55
C THR A 173 -2.19 13.41 -13.50
N GLY A 174 -2.85 12.94 -14.55
CA GLY A 174 -3.62 13.77 -15.49
C GLY A 174 -5.08 14.03 -15.10
N MET A 175 -5.56 13.48 -13.98
CA MET A 175 -6.95 13.67 -13.56
C MET A 175 -7.18 15.11 -13.06
N PRO A 176 -8.26 15.79 -13.48
CA PRO A 176 -8.56 17.16 -13.05
C PRO A 176 -9.20 17.17 -11.66
N TRP A 177 -8.40 16.87 -10.64
CA TRP A 177 -8.81 16.89 -9.23
C TRP A 177 -9.41 18.25 -8.88
N ARG A 178 -10.67 18.25 -8.39
CA ARG A 178 -11.40 19.48 -8.05
C ARG A 178 -11.01 20.05 -6.68
N ASN A 179 -10.59 19.17 -5.78
CA ASN A 179 -10.24 19.49 -4.40
C ASN A 179 -8.73 19.32 -4.16
N SER A 180 -8.24 19.92 -3.08
CA SER A 180 -6.95 19.52 -2.49
C SER A 180 -7.08 18.12 -1.89
N VAL A 181 -5.93 17.46 -1.64
CA VAL A 181 -5.89 16.19 -0.91
C VAL A 181 -6.56 16.35 0.46
N GLU A 182 -6.23 17.45 1.15
CA GLU A 182 -6.76 17.74 2.47
C GLU A 182 -8.29 17.82 2.47
N GLU A 183 -8.88 18.53 1.49
CA GLU A 183 -10.32 18.68 1.41
C GLU A 183 -11.01 17.35 1.06
N ASP A 184 -10.44 16.52 0.18
CA ASP A 184 -10.98 15.18 -0.10
C ASP A 184 -11.02 14.30 1.15
N VAL A 185 -9.96 14.32 1.96
CA VAL A 185 -9.93 13.58 3.23
C VAL A 185 -10.98 14.14 4.20
N ASN A 186 -11.12 15.46 4.30
CA ASN A 186 -12.13 16.07 5.17
C ASN A 186 -13.56 15.73 4.73
N GLN A 187 -13.82 15.62 3.43
CA GLN A 187 -15.12 15.20 2.89
C GLN A 187 -15.39 13.72 3.15
N LEU A 188 -14.38 12.86 2.93
CA LEU A 188 -14.44 11.43 3.23
C LEU A 188 -14.80 11.18 4.70
N ILE A 189 -14.11 11.84 5.64
CA ILE A 189 -14.39 11.66 7.08
C ILE A 189 -15.78 12.19 7.45
N ARG A 190 -16.21 13.33 6.89
CA ARG A 190 -17.57 13.85 7.09
C ARG A 190 -18.65 12.89 6.58
N ALA A 191 -18.44 12.27 5.42
CA ALA A 191 -19.40 11.34 4.83
C ALA A 191 -19.62 10.07 5.67
N ILE A 192 -18.57 9.58 6.36
CA ILE A 192 -18.63 8.36 7.20
C ILE A 192 -19.07 8.68 8.65
N GLY A 193 -18.88 9.93 9.08
CA GLY A 193 -19.31 10.43 10.38
C GLY A 193 -20.83 10.61 10.52
N ASN A 194 -21.51 10.92 9.41
CA ASN A 194 -22.98 10.98 9.32
C ASN A 194 -23.62 9.58 9.33
#